data_AF-A0A2S6U8Z7-F1
#
_entry.id   AF-A0A2S6U8Z7-F1
#
_cell.length_a   1.000
_cell.length_b   1.000
_cell.length_c   1.000
_cell.angle_alpha   90.00
_cell.angle_beta   90.00
_cell.angle_gamma   90.00
#
_symmetry.space_group_name_H-M   'P 1'
#
loop_
_entity.id
_entity.type
_entity.pdbx_description
1 polymer ?
#
loop_
_entity_poly.entity_id
_entity_poly.type
_entity_poly.pdbx_seq_one_letter_code
_entity_poly.pdbx_strand_id
1 'polypeptide(L)'
;MNPAETTSGLQPSPSPTARSENRSRAMDRDPRAVPRGAKSYSRFVQLMKLLLPATAALLIILILVWPYLRTEDLRFRLSFAAVTANNSEDPSMVNPRYLGFDKENQAFSITADLARILADNSTVVELEMPKADITLDDGTWLVLTAQNGVFTQLEKTLTLEGAVNLFHDSGYELQTSKANVDLEKGLAKGDSAIRGQGPFGELHGDGFRLIDKGKTIVFTGKSKLVIYPGIREAKQ
;
A
#
# COMPACT_ATOMS: atom_id res chain seq x y z
N MET A 1 21.84 -20.71 -92.29
CA MET A 1 23.25 -20.53 -92.68
C MET A 1 24.16 -21.06 -91.58
N ASN A 2 24.70 -22.27 -91.77
CA ASN A 2 26.11 -22.59 -91.46
C ASN A 2 26.95 -22.04 -92.66
N PRO A 3 28.30 -22.17 -92.79
CA PRO A 3 29.30 -22.93 -92.02
C PRO A 3 30.57 -22.10 -91.67
N ALA A 4 31.41 -22.52 -90.72
CA ALA A 4 32.61 -23.36 -90.86
C ALA A 4 33.63 -22.90 -91.92
N GLU A 5 34.85 -22.59 -91.46
CA GLU A 5 36.06 -22.78 -92.26
C GLU A 5 37.12 -23.55 -91.45
N THR A 6 37.35 -24.75 -91.96
CA THR A 6 38.51 -25.61 -91.79
C THR A 6 39.73 -24.96 -92.46
N THR A 7 40.92 -25.06 -91.88
CA THR A 7 42.14 -25.00 -92.69
C THR A 7 43.28 -25.82 -92.09
N SER A 8 43.72 -26.80 -92.88
CA SER A 8 45.09 -27.31 -93.12
C SER A 8 46.00 -27.63 -91.94
N GLY A 9 46.79 -28.70 -91.97
CA GLY A 9 47.20 -29.52 -93.09
C GLY A 9 48.30 -30.47 -92.62
N LEU A 10 48.33 -31.63 -93.25
CA LEU A 10 49.22 -32.78 -93.07
C LEU A 10 50.63 -32.48 -93.64
N GLN A 11 51.74 -32.86 -92.98
CA GLN A 11 52.78 -33.88 -93.37
C GLN A 11 54.20 -33.38 -92.98
N PRO A 12 55.29 -34.19 -93.04
CA PRO A 12 55.50 -35.60 -92.66
C PRO A 12 56.83 -35.85 -91.86
N SER A 13 56.97 -37.08 -91.31
CA SER A 13 58.15 -38.01 -91.17
C SER A 13 59.62 -37.51 -91.12
N PRO A 14 60.62 -38.28 -90.55
CA PRO A 14 60.64 -39.73 -90.35
C PRO A 14 61.29 -40.28 -89.03
N SER A 15 61.03 -41.55 -88.75
CA SER A 15 61.84 -42.47 -87.92
C SER A 15 63.09 -42.93 -88.69
N PRO A 16 64.19 -43.47 -88.09
CA PRO A 16 64.23 -44.70 -87.28
C PRO A 16 65.28 -44.62 -86.12
N THR A 17 65.52 -45.54 -85.18
CA THR A 17 65.60 -47.00 -85.18
C THR A 17 65.84 -47.48 -83.74
N ALA A 18 65.48 -48.75 -83.47
CA ALA A 18 66.09 -49.68 -82.51
C ALA A 18 65.91 -49.40 -81.00
N ARG A 19 65.02 -50.14 -80.33
CA ARG A 19 65.21 -51.51 -79.80
C ARG A 19 65.81 -51.50 -78.40
N SER A 20 64.97 -51.73 -77.38
CA SER A 20 65.31 -52.49 -76.18
C SER A 20 64.07 -52.61 -75.30
N GLU A 21 63.53 -53.82 -75.23
CA GLU A 21 62.46 -54.25 -74.36
C GLU A 21 62.89 -54.22 -72.88
N ASN A 22 62.07 -53.68 -71.98
CA ASN A 22 61.85 -54.24 -70.64
C ASN A 22 60.70 -53.47 -69.97
N ARG A 23 59.50 -54.05 -69.97
CA ARG A 23 58.92 -54.79 -68.84
C ARG A 23 58.65 -53.92 -67.60
N SER A 24 57.35 -53.60 -67.50
CA SER A 24 56.53 -53.79 -66.30
C SER A 24 56.95 -53.05 -65.03
N ARG A 25 56.23 -51.97 -64.73
CA ARG A 25 55.67 -51.74 -63.39
C ARG A 25 54.37 -50.92 -63.52
N ALA A 26 53.30 -51.53 -63.04
CA ALA A 26 51.96 -50.98 -63.00
C ALA A 26 51.95 -49.62 -62.29
N MET A 27 51.34 -48.64 -62.94
CA MET A 27 51.20 -47.28 -62.47
C MET A 27 49.71 -47.04 -62.24
N ASP A 28 49.23 -47.45 -61.08
CA ASP A 28 47.90 -47.12 -60.60
C ASP A 28 47.98 -45.68 -60.04
N ARG A 29 47.49 -44.72 -60.81
CA ARG A 29 47.43 -43.31 -60.44
C ARG A 29 46.00 -42.97 -60.04
N ASP A 30 45.73 -43.02 -58.75
CA ASP A 30 44.57 -42.39 -58.15
C ASP A 30 44.67 -40.85 -58.27
N PRO A 31 43.67 -40.15 -58.83
CA PRO A 31 43.62 -38.70 -58.80
C PRO A 31 42.75 -38.27 -57.62
N ARG A 32 43.27 -37.39 -56.76
CA ARG A 32 42.58 -36.21 -56.23
C ARG A 32 43.44 -35.53 -55.17
N ALA A 33 44.00 -34.40 -55.58
CA ALA A 33 44.31 -33.33 -54.65
C ALA A 33 43.00 -32.85 -54.00
N VAL A 34 42.94 -32.85 -52.66
CA VAL A 34 41.97 -32.06 -51.90
C VAL A 34 42.75 -31.22 -50.89
N PRO A 35 42.53 -29.90 -50.80
CA PRO A 35 43.36 -28.99 -50.01
C PRO A 35 43.32 -29.29 -48.51
N ARG A 36 44.46 -29.02 -47.86
CA ARG A 36 44.61 -28.94 -46.40
C ARG A 36 43.70 -27.83 -45.86
N GLY A 37 42.81 -28.17 -44.90
CA GLY A 37 42.11 -27.15 -44.10
C GLY A 37 40.70 -27.45 -43.61
N ALA A 38 40.31 -28.69 -43.29
CA ALA A 38 38.93 -29.01 -42.86
C ALA A 38 38.80 -29.80 -41.54
N LYS A 39 39.88 -30.01 -40.78
CA LYS A 39 39.79 -30.78 -39.51
C LYS A 39 39.37 -29.93 -38.31
N SER A 40 39.65 -28.63 -38.33
CA SER A 40 39.32 -27.71 -37.23
C SER A 40 37.87 -27.24 -37.28
N TYR A 41 37.34 -26.98 -38.48
CA TYR A 41 35.95 -26.55 -38.69
C TYR A 41 34.95 -27.69 -38.40
N SER A 42 35.31 -28.93 -38.71
CA SER A 42 34.47 -30.12 -38.44
C SER A 42 34.28 -30.36 -36.94
N ARG A 43 35.33 -30.20 -36.14
CA ARG A 43 35.27 -30.35 -34.67
C ARG A 43 34.53 -29.18 -34.01
N PHE A 44 34.70 -27.96 -34.52
CA PHE A 44 33.97 -26.78 -34.03
C PHE A 44 32.46 -26.91 -34.25
N VAL A 45 32.02 -27.40 -35.42
CA VAL A 45 30.60 -27.63 -35.71
C VAL A 45 30.03 -28.79 -34.88
N GLN A 46 30.80 -29.87 -34.67
CA GLN A 46 30.38 -30.95 -33.77
C GLN A 46 30.27 -30.51 -32.31
N LEU A 47 31.19 -29.67 -31.83
CA LEU A 47 31.14 -29.09 -30.48
C LEU A 47 29.94 -28.16 -30.34
N MET A 48 29.70 -27.28 -31.32
CA MET A 48 28.53 -26.39 -31.32
C MET A 48 27.20 -27.15 -31.35
N LYS A 49 27.14 -28.30 -32.02
CA LYS A 49 25.95 -29.15 -32.06
C LYS A 49 25.59 -29.77 -30.69
N LEU A 50 26.55 -29.85 -29.77
CA LEU A 50 26.33 -30.32 -28.39
C LEU A 50 26.21 -29.16 -27.40
N LEU A 51 26.97 -28.09 -27.61
CA LEU A 51 27.05 -26.94 -26.72
C LEU A 51 25.78 -26.06 -26.80
N LEU A 52 25.19 -25.91 -27.99
CA LEU A 52 23.91 -25.23 -28.17
C LEU A 52 22.76 -25.86 -27.37
N PRO A 53 22.44 -27.16 -27.51
CA PRO A 53 21.36 -27.76 -26.73
C PRO A 53 21.70 -27.81 -25.23
N ALA A 54 22.98 -27.98 -24.85
CA ALA A 54 23.38 -27.97 -23.45
C ALA A 54 23.17 -26.60 -22.78
N THR A 55 23.52 -25.50 -23.47
CA THR A 55 23.29 -24.13 -22.96
C THR A 55 21.80 -23.80 -22.91
N ALA A 56 21.01 -24.22 -23.90
CA ALA A 56 19.56 -24.08 -23.87
C ALA A 56 18.94 -24.82 -22.66
N ALA A 57 19.35 -26.07 -22.41
CA ALA A 57 18.91 -26.84 -21.25
C ALA A 57 19.31 -26.18 -19.92
N LEU A 58 20.54 -25.65 -19.85
CA LEU A 58 21.02 -24.93 -18.67
C LEU A 58 20.20 -23.67 -18.39
N LEU A 59 19.87 -22.87 -19.40
CA LEU A 59 19.05 -21.67 -19.25
C LEU A 59 17.62 -22.02 -18.81
N ILE A 60 17.03 -23.09 -19.34
CA ILE A 60 15.71 -23.57 -18.92
C ILE A 60 15.73 -23.97 -17.44
N ILE A 61 16.74 -24.73 -17.01
CA ILE A 61 16.91 -25.11 -15.60
C ILE A 61 17.09 -23.87 -14.73
N LEU A 62 17.88 -22.89 -15.17
CA LEU A 62 18.09 -21.66 -14.42
C LEU A 62 16.79 -20.89 -14.22
N ILE A 63 15.95 -20.77 -15.25
CA ILE A 63 14.64 -20.11 -15.18
C ILE A 63 13.70 -20.86 -14.22
N LEU A 64 13.69 -22.20 -14.26
CA LEU A 64 12.87 -23.02 -13.38
C LEU A 64 13.29 -22.93 -11.91
N VAL A 65 14.60 -22.77 -11.66
CA VAL A 65 15.18 -22.70 -10.31
C VAL A 65 15.18 -21.27 -9.76
N TRP A 66 15.19 -20.24 -10.64
CA TRP A 66 15.12 -18.82 -10.27
C TRP A 66 14.00 -18.44 -9.28
N PRO A 67 12.73 -18.89 -9.43
CA PRO A 67 11.68 -18.56 -8.48
C PRO A 67 11.91 -19.15 -7.08
N TYR A 68 12.64 -20.26 -6.97
CA TYR A 68 12.92 -20.90 -5.68
C TYR A 68 14.06 -20.19 -4.91
N LEU A 69 14.99 -19.53 -5.61
CA LEU A 69 16.02 -18.68 -4.99
C LEU A 69 15.49 -17.31 -4.56
N ARG A 70 14.29 -16.91 -5.03
CA ARG A 70 13.66 -15.61 -4.77
C ARG A 70 12.36 -15.80 -3.98
N THR A 71 12.42 -16.50 -2.85
CA THR A 71 11.27 -16.61 -1.93
C THR A 71 11.29 -15.56 -0.80
N GLU A 72 12.17 -14.56 -0.89
CA GLU A 72 12.09 -13.34 -0.08
C GLU A 72 12.08 -12.16 -1.07
N ASP A 73 11.14 -11.23 -0.92
CA ASP A 73 10.98 -9.97 -1.68
C ASP A 73 10.29 -10.00 -3.06
N LEU A 74 9.04 -10.50 -3.12
CA LEU A 74 8.06 -10.10 -4.16
C LEU A 74 6.72 -9.59 -3.58
N ARG A 75 6.73 -9.12 -2.32
CA ARG A 75 5.62 -8.39 -1.68
C ARG A 75 6.03 -7.00 -1.20
N PHE A 76 6.98 -6.37 -1.89
CA PHE A 76 7.44 -5.03 -1.52
C PHE A 76 7.56 -4.22 -2.80
N ARG A 77 6.49 -3.50 -3.18
CA ARG A 77 6.57 -2.28 -4.00
C ARG A 77 5.26 -1.55 -4.28
N LEU A 78 4.23 -1.68 -3.45
CA LEU A 78 3.13 -0.72 -3.47
C LEU A 78 2.69 -0.40 -2.03
N SER A 79 2.85 0.89 -1.68
CA SER A 79 2.18 1.61 -0.60
C SER A 79 2.68 1.42 0.85
N PHE A 80 3.26 2.50 1.38
CA PHE A 80 3.29 2.90 2.80
C PHE A 80 4.04 2.00 3.81
N ALA A 81 5.32 1.68 3.56
CA ALA A 81 6.19 1.10 4.60
C ALA A 81 7.60 1.70 4.63
N ALA A 82 7.76 2.96 4.19
CA ALA A 82 8.86 3.80 4.68
C ALA A 82 8.38 4.51 5.96
N VAL A 83 7.85 3.71 6.89
CA VAL A 83 7.76 4.09 8.29
C VAL A 83 9.20 4.13 8.76
N THR A 84 9.62 5.35 9.10
CA THR A 84 10.64 5.68 10.09
C THR A 84 11.24 4.44 10.77
N ALA A 85 12.30 3.91 10.17
CA ALA A 85 13.17 2.96 10.85
C ALA A 85 14.03 3.75 11.83
N ASN A 86 13.41 4.25 12.90
CA ASN A 86 14.08 4.72 14.10
C ASN A 86 13.26 4.27 15.32
N ASN A 87 13.70 3.15 15.89
CA ASN A 87 13.71 2.89 17.33
C ASN A 87 12.35 2.94 18.08
N SER A 88 11.74 1.76 18.29
CA SER A 88 10.88 1.51 19.45
C SER A 88 9.65 2.41 19.61
N GLU A 89 9.04 2.84 18.51
CA GLU A 89 7.91 3.78 18.55
C GLU A 89 6.59 3.02 18.74
N ASP A 90 5.86 3.35 19.81
CA ASP A 90 4.51 2.85 20.10
C ASP A 90 3.63 2.87 18.84
N PRO A 91 2.79 1.85 18.60
CA PRO A 91 1.93 1.80 17.42
C PRO A 91 1.11 3.08 17.30
N SER A 92 1.38 3.87 16.26
CA SER A 92 0.70 5.15 16.02
C SER A 92 0.02 5.20 14.66
N MET A 93 -1.09 5.92 14.59
CA MET A 93 -1.89 6.09 13.37
C MET A 93 -2.10 7.58 13.13
N VAL A 94 -1.89 8.03 11.88
CA VAL A 94 -2.13 9.40 11.45
C VAL A 94 -3.53 9.50 10.84
N ASN A 95 -4.27 10.56 11.19
CA ASN A 95 -5.66 10.74 10.80
C ASN A 95 -6.56 9.50 11.03
N PRO A 96 -6.50 8.85 12.21
CA PRO A 96 -7.33 7.70 12.51
C PRO A 96 -8.81 8.06 12.43
N ARG A 97 -9.62 7.09 12.03
CA ARG A 97 -11.08 7.19 12.06
C ARG A 97 -11.68 5.92 12.64
N TYR A 98 -12.40 6.06 13.74
CA TYR A 98 -13.21 5.02 14.34
C TYR A 98 -14.67 5.27 14.02
N LEU A 99 -15.40 4.21 13.69
CA LEU A 99 -16.85 4.23 13.44
C LEU A 99 -17.51 3.24 14.39
N GLY A 100 -18.64 3.63 14.96
CA GLY A 100 -19.38 2.78 15.87
C GLY A 100 -20.86 3.09 15.90
N PHE A 101 -21.57 2.26 16.63
CA PHE A 101 -22.98 2.44 16.95
C PHE A 101 -23.16 2.40 18.46
N ASP A 102 -24.07 3.23 18.95
CA ASP A 102 -24.50 3.24 20.33
C ASP A 102 -25.62 2.21 20.60
N LYS A 103 -26.24 2.24 21.79
CA LYS A 103 -27.32 1.30 22.16
C LYS A 103 -28.63 1.44 21.38
N GLU A 104 -28.90 2.58 20.75
CA GLU A 104 -30.10 2.77 19.92
C GLU A 104 -29.77 2.71 18.43
N ASN A 105 -28.61 2.13 18.09
CA ASN A 105 -28.15 2.00 16.71
C ASN A 105 -27.91 3.36 16.02
N GLN A 106 -27.59 4.39 16.80
CA GLN A 106 -27.14 5.69 16.31
C GLN A 106 -25.67 5.61 15.95
N ALA A 107 -25.32 6.10 14.76
CA ALA A 107 -23.94 6.10 14.29
C ALA A 107 -23.14 7.22 14.97
N PHE A 108 -21.90 6.89 15.35
CA PHE A 108 -20.92 7.87 15.78
C PHE A 108 -19.59 7.63 15.08
N SER A 109 -18.82 8.70 14.92
CA SER A 109 -17.44 8.64 14.46
C SER A 109 -16.51 9.39 15.38
N ILE A 110 -15.31 8.85 15.57
CA ILE A 110 -14.21 9.53 16.26
C ILE A 110 -13.07 9.67 15.25
N THR A 111 -12.57 10.88 15.12
CA THR A 111 -11.39 11.22 14.30
C THR A 111 -10.38 11.93 15.18
N ALA A 112 -9.11 11.90 14.80
CA ALA A 112 -8.04 12.61 15.50
C ALA A 112 -6.94 12.90 14.48
N ASP A 113 -6.00 13.79 14.81
CA ASP A 113 -4.83 14.04 13.96
C ASP A 113 -3.82 12.89 14.12
N LEU A 114 -3.68 12.39 15.35
CA LEU A 114 -2.81 11.27 15.70
C LEU A 114 -3.49 10.38 16.74
N ALA A 115 -3.29 9.07 16.63
CA ALA A 115 -3.60 8.09 17.66
C ALA A 115 -2.33 7.34 18.07
N ARG A 116 -2.13 7.10 19.37
CA ARG A 116 -1.06 6.27 19.91
C ARG A 116 -1.64 5.18 20.81
N ILE A 117 -1.25 3.93 20.59
CA ILE A 117 -1.67 2.82 21.45
C ILE A 117 -0.72 2.77 22.64
N LEU A 118 -1.25 2.89 23.87
CA LEU A 118 -0.43 3.01 25.09
C LEU A 118 0.35 1.72 25.46
N ALA A 119 -0.04 0.56 24.92
CA ALA A 119 0.70 -0.69 25.08
C ALA A 119 0.25 -1.73 24.04
N ASP A 120 1.16 -2.65 23.67
CA ASP A 120 0.83 -3.79 22.82
C ASP A 120 -0.28 -4.64 23.45
N ASN A 121 -1.39 -4.81 22.74
CA ASN A 121 -2.66 -5.42 23.19
C ASN A 121 -3.54 -4.57 24.13
N SER A 122 -3.27 -3.28 24.27
CA SER A 122 -4.18 -2.35 24.93
C SER A 122 -5.38 -2.01 24.04
N THR A 123 -6.56 -1.87 24.65
CA THR A 123 -7.75 -1.28 24.00
C THR A 123 -7.83 0.23 24.21
N VAL A 124 -6.82 0.81 24.88
CA VAL A 124 -6.73 2.22 25.22
C VAL A 124 -5.83 2.93 24.20
N VAL A 125 -6.41 3.95 23.57
CA VAL A 125 -5.78 4.75 22.52
C VAL A 125 -5.75 6.20 22.97
N GLU A 126 -4.56 6.80 23.02
CA GLU A 126 -4.40 8.24 23.18
C GLU A 126 -4.65 8.92 21.83
N LEU A 127 -5.40 10.02 21.84
CA LEU A 127 -5.82 10.78 20.67
C LEU A 127 -5.35 12.23 20.81
N GLU A 128 -4.74 12.76 19.74
CA GLU A 128 -4.36 14.16 19.62
C GLU A 128 -5.39 14.89 18.74
N MET A 129 -5.89 16.02 19.23
CA MET A 129 -6.96 16.80 18.59
C MET A 129 -8.19 15.94 18.22
N PRO A 130 -8.75 15.15 19.15
CA PRO A 130 -9.89 14.30 18.84
C PRO A 130 -11.13 15.13 18.49
N LYS A 131 -11.86 14.65 17.49
CA LYS A 131 -13.19 15.11 17.11
C LYS A 131 -14.14 13.93 17.04
N ALA A 132 -15.25 14.00 17.78
CA ALA A 132 -16.32 13.02 17.73
C ALA A 132 -17.59 13.64 17.12
N ASP A 133 -18.18 12.96 16.15
CA ASP A 133 -19.46 13.32 15.54
C ASP A 133 -20.49 12.24 15.91
N ILE A 134 -21.67 12.64 16.38
CA ILE A 134 -22.75 11.74 16.78
C ILE A 134 -24.03 12.18 16.08
N THR A 135 -24.72 11.26 15.41
CA THR A 135 -26.04 11.51 14.81
C THR A 135 -27.13 11.04 15.77
N LEU A 136 -28.06 11.93 16.12
CA LEU A 136 -29.18 11.65 17.01
C LEU A 136 -30.37 11.05 16.23
N ASP A 137 -31.39 10.62 16.97
CA ASP A 137 -32.57 9.89 16.48
C ASP A 137 -33.53 10.79 15.70
N ASP A 138 -33.57 12.06 16.08
CA ASP A 138 -34.31 13.12 15.40
C ASP A 138 -33.59 13.67 14.14
N GLY A 139 -32.42 13.11 13.81
CA GLY A 139 -31.60 13.54 12.68
C GLY A 139 -30.69 14.73 12.96
N THR A 140 -30.74 15.28 14.18
CA THR A 140 -29.78 16.30 14.62
C THR A 140 -28.41 15.69 14.87
N TRP A 141 -27.40 16.55 15.03
CA TRP A 141 -26.04 16.10 15.25
C TRP A 141 -25.32 16.86 16.36
N LEU A 142 -24.42 16.12 17.03
CA LEU A 142 -23.52 16.62 18.06
C LEU A 142 -22.07 16.50 17.57
N VAL A 143 -21.28 17.52 17.82
CA VAL A 143 -19.83 17.51 17.60
C VAL A 143 -19.12 17.80 18.91
N LEU A 144 -18.17 16.95 19.26
CA LEU A 144 -17.27 17.14 20.39
C LEU A 144 -15.84 17.28 19.89
N THR A 145 -15.09 18.21 20.45
CA THR A 145 -13.67 18.42 20.16
C THR A 145 -12.88 18.63 21.45
N ALA A 146 -11.61 18.27 21.45
CA ALA A 146 -10.68 18.57 22.53
C ALA A 146 -9.23 18.64 22.01
N GLN A 147 -8.30 19.05 22.86
CA GLN A 147 -6.86 19.01 22.54
C GLN A 147 -6.29 17.60 22.66
N ASN A 148 -6.67 16.88 23.71
CA ASN A 148 -6.24 15.52 23.96
C ASN A 148 -7.44 14.64 24.32
N GLY A 149 -7.34 13.36 24.02
CA GLY A 149 -8.32 12.39 24.47
C GLY A 149 -7.72 11.01 24.70
N VAL A 150 -8.42 10.22 25.50
CA VAL A 150 -8.13 8.81 25.71
C VAL A 150 -9.39 8.03 25.40
N PHE A 151 -9.32 7.18 24.39
CA PHE A 151 -10.41 6.33 23.95
C PHE A 151 -10.16 4.88 24.34
N THR A 152 -11.03 4.33 25.19
CA THR A 152 -11.03 2.91 25.53
C THR A 152 -12.04 2.18 24.65
N GLN A 153 -11.56 1.45 23.65
CA GLN A 153 -12.39 0.82 22.61
C GLN A 153 -13.40 -0.18 23.18
N LEU A 154 -12.97 -1.01 24.14
CA LEU A 154 -13.78 -2.07 24.72
C LEU A 154 -14.97 -1.52 25.52
N GLU A 155 -14.70 -0.48 26.30
CA GLU A 155 -15.69 0.20 27.16
C GLU A 155 -16.48 1.27 26.41
N LYS A 156 -16.02 1.64 25.20
CA LYS A 156 -16.53 2.75 24.40
C LYS A 156 -16.59 4.06 25.21
N THR A 157 -15.57 4.30 26.03
CA THR A 157 -15.44 5.51 26.84
C THR A 157 -14.40 6.43 26.22
N LEU A 158 -14.70 7.73 26.21
CA LEU A 158 -13.84 8.78 25.68
C LEU A 158 -13.62 9.81 26.79
N THR A 159 -12.40 9.90 27.29
CA THR A 159 -11.97 10.95 28.20
C THR A 159 -11.34 12.05 27.38
N LEU A 160 -11.81 13.29 27.54
CA LEU A 160 -11.38 14.46 26.79
C LEU A 160 -10.76 15.48 27.75
N GLU A 161 -9.62 16.04 27.37
CA GLU A 161 -8.89 17.02 28.16
C GLU A 161 -8.35 18.16 27.29
N GLY A 162 -8.42 19.38 27.83
CA GLY A 162 -7.95 20.59 27.17
C GLY A 162 -8.95 21.14 26.15
N ALA A 163 -9.46 22.35 26.42
CA ALA A 163 -10.39 23.08 25.55
C ALA A 163 -11.50 22.20 24.96
N VAL A 164 -12.18 21.42 25.81
CA VAL A 164 -13.28 20.56 25.38
C VAL A 164 -14.44 21.43 24.95
N ASN A 165 -14.90 21.25 23.71
CA ASN A 165 -16.04 21.96 23.17
C ASN A 165 -17.07 20.96 22.62
N LEU A 166 -18.33 21.15 22.96
CA LEU A 166 -19.47 20.40 22.44
C LEU A 166 -20.41 21.37 21.73
N PHE A 167 -20.78 21.04 20.50
CA PHE A 167 -21.70 21.79 19.68
C PHE A 167 -22.91 20.94 19.28
N HIS A 168 -24.09 21.54 19.29
CA HIS A 168 -25.33 20.98 18.77
C HIS A 168 -25.84 21.84 17.62
N ASP A 169 -26.36 21.20 16.57
CA ASP A 169 -26.87 21.87 15.37
C ASP A 169 -27.99 22.92 15.61
N SER A 170 -28.68 22.87 16.75
CA SER A 170 -29.72 23.81 17.17
C SER A 170 -29.14 25.11 17.78
N GLY A 171 -27.80 25.26 17.75
CA GLY A 171 -27.10 26.47 18.15
C GLY A 171 -26.63 26.46 19.61
N TYR A 172 -26.61 25.31 20.27
CA TYR A 172 -26.05 25.17 21.62
C TYR A 172 -24.56 24.84 21.55
N GLU A 173 -23.78 25.47 22.43
CA GLU A 173 -22.36 25.21 22.61
C GLU A 173 -22.02 25.12 24.09
N LEU A 174 -21.21 24.13 24.47
CA LEU A 174 -20.72 23.90 25.82
C LEU A 174 -19.20 23.78 25.82
N GLN A 175 -18.53 24.55 26.68
CA GLN A 175 -17.08 24.57 26.82
C GLN A 175 -16.66 24.19 28.24
N THR A 176 -15.70 23.28 28.36
CA THR A 176 -15.10 22.87 29.64
C THR A 176 -13.64 22.46 29.46
N SER A 177 -12.89 22.25 30.54
CA SER A 177 -11.50 21.78 30.47
C SER A 177 -11.40 20.25 30.39
N LYS A 178 -12.39 19.52 30.90
CA LYS A 178 -12.38 18.05 30.94
C LYS A 178 -13.78 17.47 30.89
N ALA A 179 -13.95 16.39 30.12
CA ALA A 179 -15.19 15.65 30.03
C ALA A 179 -14.93 14.15 29.87
N ASN A 180 -15.78 13.33 30.49
CA ASN A 180 -15.79 11.89 30.30
C ASN A 180 -17.10 11.51 29.62
N VAL A 181 -17.01 10.84 28.48
CA VAL A 181 -18.13 10.45 27.63
C VAL A 181 -18.21 8.93 27.57
N ASP A 182 -19.41 8.38 27.80
CA ASP A 182 -19.76 6.99 27.55
C ASP A 182 -20.56 6.96 26.25
N LEU A 183 -19.90 6.54 25.16
CA LEU A 183 -20.48 6.52 23.81
C LEU A 183 -21.51 5.41 23.64
N GLU A 184 -21.43 4.35 24.45
CA GLU A 184 -22.41 3.27 24.40
C GLU A 184 -23.75 3.69 25.00
N LYS A 185 -23.70 4.40 26.14
CA LYS A 185 -24.88 4.88 26.86
C LYS A 185 -25.33 6.28 26.45
N GLY A 186 -24.53 7.02 25.69
CA GLY A 186 -24.78 8.42 25.36
C GLY A 186 -24.80 9.32 26.60
N LEU A 187 -23.87 9.10 27.53
CA LEU A 187 -23.75 9.91 28.74
C LEU A 187 -22.47 10.73 28.69
N ALA A 188 -22.49 11.94 29.22
CA ALA A 188 -21.26 12.71 29.44
C ALA A 188 -21.26 13.35 30.83
N LYS A 189 -20.08 13.53 31.40
CA LYS A 189 -19.93 14.17 32.71
C LYS A 189 -18.62 14.92 32.81
N GLY A 190 -18.62 15.98 33.59
CA GLY A 190 -17.42 16.70 33.97
C GLY A 190 -17.61 17.38 35.31
N ASP A 191 -16.55 17.42 36.09
CA ASP A 191 -16.50 18.10 37.40
C ASP A 191 -15.69 19.40 37.33
N SER A 192 -15.34 19.83 36.11
CA SER A 192 -14.67 21.09 35.84
C SER A 192 -15.67 22.15 35.43
N ALA A 193 -15.30 23.41 35.67
CA ALA A 193 -16.10 24.55 35.28
C ALA A 193 -16.55 24.45 33.81
N ILE A 194 -17.82 24.75 33.59
CA ILE A 194 -18.48 24.66 32.30
C ILE A 194 -19.14 26.00 31.97
N ARG A 195 -19.00 26.40 30.71
CA ARG A 195 -19.73 27.53 30.13
C ARG A 195 -20.61 26.99 29.01
N GLY A 196 -21.86 27.40 29.00
CA GLY A 196 -22.81 27.08 27.96
C GLY A 196 -23.34 28.34 27.31
N GLN A 197 -23.58 28.29 26.01
CA GLN A 197 -24.28 29.34 25.29
C GLN A 197 -25.27 28.72 24.31
N GLY A 198 -26.32 29.46 24.01
CA GLY A 198 -27.24 29.08 22.95
C GLY A 198 -28.43 30.02 22.83
N PRO A 199 -29.47 29.61 22.11
CA PRO A 199 -30.68 30.40 21.90
C PRO A 199 -31.33 30.90 23.21
N PHE A 200 -31.23 30.15 24.31
CA PHE A 200 -31.76 30.58 25.62
C PHE A 200 -30.93 31.68 26.31
N GLY A 201 -29.67 31.88 25.91
CA GLY A 201 -28.72 32.78 26.56
C GLY A 201 -27.44 32.08 27.01
N GLU A 202 -26.92 32.46 28.17
CA GLU A 202 -25.62 32.02 28.68
C GLU A 202 -25.75 31.28 30.02
N LEU A 203 -24.91 30.29 30.21
CA LEU A 203 -24.86 29.46 31.40
C LEU A 203 -23.42 29.29 31.88
N HIS A 204 -23.25 29.30 33.20
CA HIS A 204 -22.01 28.97 33.87
C HIS A 204 -22.30 27.97 34.99
N GLY A 205 -21.47 26.95 35.15
CA GLY A 205 -21.57 25.95 36.22
C GLY A 205 -20.21 25.41 36.66
N ASP A 206 -20.13 24.83 37.86
CA ASP A 206 -18.91 24.19 38.34
C ASP A 206 -18.68 22.78 37.74
N GLY A 207 -19.73 22.17 37.20
CA GLY A 207 -19.68 20.88 36.52
C GLY A 207 -20.99 20.55 35.81
N PHE A 208 -21.03 19.39 35.17
CA PHE A 208 -22.21 18.95 34.43
C PHE A 208 -22.38 17.43 34.40
N ARG A 209 -23.61 17.01 34.16
CA ARG A 209 -24.02 15.66 33.80
C ARG A 209 -24.96 15.77 32.61
N LEU A 210 -24.62 15.08 31.55
CA LEU A 210 -25.43 14.93 30.36
C LEU A 210 -26.01 13.52 30.40
N ILE A 211 -27.33 13.46 30.42
CA ILE A 211 -28.11 12.23 30.45
C ILE A 211 -29.03 12.21 29.24
N ASP A 212 -29.66 11.06 29.00
CA ASP A 212 -30.60 10.88 27.89
C ASP A 212 -30.01 11.31 26.54
N LYS A 213 -28.73 10.97 26.30
CA LYS A 213 -28.05 11.20 25.01
C LYS A 213 -27.90 12.66 24.60
N GLY A 214 -27.94 13.57 25.58
CA GLY A 214 -27.81 15.01 25.31
C GLY A 214 -29.12 15.76 25.42
N LYS A 215 -30.25 15.04 25.51
CA LYS A 215 -31.59 15.66 25.67
C LYS A 215 -31.71 16.41 26.98
N THR A 216 -31.04 15.94 28.04
CA THR A 216 -31.06 16.59 29.36
C THR A 216 -29.64 16.86 29.83
N ILE A 217 -29.37 18.13 30.16
CA ILE A 217 -28.10 18.56 30.76
C ILE A 217 -28.39 19.12 32.16
N VAL A 218 -27.75 18.51 33.15
CA VAL A 218 -27.82 18.91 34.55
C VAL A 218 -26.51 19.56 34.94
N PHE A 219 -26.56 20.82 35.36
CA PHE A 219 -25.39 21.53 35.87
C PHE A 219 -25.26 21.32 37.37
N THR A 220 -24.03 21.09 37.83
CA THR A 220 -23.74 20.72 39.22
C THR A 220 -22.89 21.80 39.90
N GLY A 221 -23.04 21.93 41.22
CA GLY A 221 -22.33 22.94 42.01
C GLY A 221 -22.93 24.34 41.84
N LYS A 222 -22.11 25.39 42.00
CA LYS A 222 -22.55 26.77 41.82
C LYS A 222 -22.83 26.99 40.33
N SER A 223 -24.06 27.38 40.04
CA SER A 223 -24.51 27.58 38.66
C SER A 223 -25.22 28.92 38.52
N LYS A 224 -25.02 29.57 37.38
CA LYS A 224 -25.66 30.83 36.99
C LYS A 224 -26.16 30.70 35.56
N LEU A 225 -27.45 30.96 35.37
CA LEU A 225 -28.09 31.03 34.07
C LEU A 225 -28.55 32.48 33.82
N VAL A 226 -28.19 33.02 32.66
CA VAL A 226 -28.64 34.31 32.16
C VAL A 226 -29.49 34.04 30.94
N ILE A 227 -30.80 34.28 31.05
CA ILE A 227 -31.75 34.06 29.96
C ILE A 227 -31.91 35.36 29.18
N TYR A 228 -31.71 35.30 27.87
CA TYR A 228 -31.98 36.44 27.00
C TYR A 228 -33.46 36.43 26.57
N PRO A 229 -34.23 37.50 26.86
CA PRO A 229 -35.62 37.58 26.43
C PRO A 229 -35.66 37.79 24.90
N GLY A 230 -36.02 36.77 24.12
CA GLY A 230 -36.00 36.97 22.67
C GLY A 230 -36.18 35.81 21.71
N ILE A 231 -36.76 34.67 22.08
CA ILE A 231 -37.18 33.67 21.08
C ILE A 231 -38.67 33.44 21.22
N ARG A 232 -39.44 34.34 20.60
CA ARG A 232 -40.80 34.03 20.20
C ARG A 232 -40.70 32.95 19.14
N GLU A 233 -41.31 31.79 19.40
CA GLU A 233 -41.65 30.87 18.33
C GLU A 233 -42.34 31.66 17.21
N ALA A 234 -41.71 31.70 16.04
CA ALA A 234 -42.40 32.09 14.83
C ALA A 234 -43.38 30.94 14.51
N LYS A 235 -44.55 31.01 15.13
CA LYS A 235 -45.69 30.16 14.81
C LYS A 235 -46.04 30.40 13.33
N GLN A 236 -45.78 29.40 12.49
CA GLN A 236 -46.42 29.28 11.17
C GLN A 236 -47.79 28.61 11.35
#